data_AF-A0A7X9IG64-F1
#
_entry.id   AF-A0A7X9IG64-F1
#
_cell.length_a   1.000
_cell.length_b   1.000
_cell.length_c   1.000
_cell.angle_alpha   90.00
_cell.angle_beta   90.00
_cell.angle_gamma   90.00
#
_symmetry.space_group_name_H-M   'P 1'
#
loop_
_entity.id
_entity.type
_entity.pdbx_description
1 polymer ?
#
loop_
_entity_poly.entity_id
_entity_poly.type
_entity_poly.pdbx_seq_one_letter_code
_entity_poly.pdbx_strand_id
1 'polypeptide(L)'
;MTIKREAQFAEVAVDRLLMESFANEASAYYRDDVTVSRDEQYDRFRARLKWHIARSLSPRQKQVVTLFLRGKKQREIAAILGITQQVVSIYKRRAINRLRVLVKS
;
A
#
# COMPACT_ATOMS: atom_id res chain seq x y z
N MET A 1 12.88 49.50 7.89
CA MET A 1 13.27 49.55 6.45
C MET A 1 12.92 48.20 5.83
N THR A 2 11.91 48.16 4.97
CA THR A 2 11.36 46.91 4.42
C THR A 2 11.76 46.83 2.95
N ILE A 3 12.61 45.86 2.60
CA ILE A 3 13.11 45.67 1.24
C ILE A 3 12.01 44.94 0.44
N LYS A 4 11.27 45.65 -0.41
CA LYS A 4 10.40 45.05 -1.42
C LYS A 4 11.29 44.43 -2.51
N ARG A 5 11.26 43.10 -2.64
CA ARG A 5 11.81 42.41 -3.83
C ARG A 5 10.77 42.51 -4.93
N GLU A 6 11.02 43.37 -5.90
CA GLU A 6 10.24 43.38 -7.15
C GLU A 6 10.59 42.12 -7.94
N ALA A 7 9.63 41.20 -8.07
CA ALA A 7 9.80 40.02 -8.90
C ALA A 7 9.74 40.46 -10.36
N GLN A 8 10.87 40.33 -11.06
CA GLN A 8 10.93 40.54 -12.50
C GLN A 8 10.32 39.32 -13.18
N PHE A 9 9.19 39.49 -13.86
CA PHE A 9 8.61 38.47 -14.71
C PHE A 9 8.90 38.83 -16.17
N ALA A 10 9.40 37.86 -16.93
CA ALA A 10 9.53 37.97 -18.37
C ALA A 10 8.30 37.31 -19.00
N GLU A 11 7.53 38.06 -19.79
CA GLU A 11 6.47 37.49 -20.61
C GLU A 11 7.11 36.70 -21.75
N VAL A 12 7.02 35.37 -21.68
CA VAL A 12 7.49 34.47 -22.73
C VAL A 12 6.27 34.03 -23.52
N ALA A 13 6.24 34.34 -24.81
CA ALA A 13 5.21 33.83 -25.71
C ALA A 13 5.35 32.31 -25.81
N VAL A 14 4.41 31.58 -25.22
CA VAL A 14 4.32 30.13 -25.35
C VAL A 14 3.26 29.80 -26.37
N ASP A 15 3.60 28.90 -27.30
CA ASP A 15 2.66 28.43 -28.31
C ASP A 15 1.40 27.84 -27.66
N ARG A 16 0.21 28.21 -28.16
CA ARG A 16 -1.07 27.77 -27.57
C ARG A 16 -1.18 26.25 -27.51
N LEU A 17 -0.61 25.57 -28.50
CA LEU A 17 -0.55 24.10 -28.58
C LEU A 17 0.25 23.47 -27.42
N LEU A 18 1.33 24.13 -26.98
CA LEU A 18 2.11 23.73 -25.79
C LEU A 18 1.31 23.99 -24.51
N MET A 19 0.54 25.07 -24.46
CA MET A 19 -0.28 25.43 -23.29
C MET A 19 -1.41 24.41 -23.07
N GLU A 20 -2.02 23.91 -24.14
CA GLU A 20 -3.06 22.87 -24.11
C GLU A 20 -2.49 21.48 -23.74
N SER A 21 -1.20 21.24 -23.94
CA SER A 21 -0.53 19.98 -23.57
C SER A 21 -0.31 19.79 -22.05
N PHE A 22 -0.40 20.86 -21.25
CA PHE A 22 -0.36 20.78 -19.78
C PHE A 22 -1.71 20.43 -19.16
N ALA A 23 -2.80 20.68 -19.88
CA ALA A 23 -4.15 20.26 -19.50
C ALA A 23 -4.45 18.80 -19.89
N ASN A 24 -3.42 18.05 -20.32
CA ASN A 24 -3.56 16.66 -20.72
C ASN A 24 -3.68 15.76 -19.48
N GLU A 25 -4.45 14.68 -19.59
CA GLU A 25 -4.70 13.63 -18.59
C GLU A 25 -3.40 12.98 -18.02
N ALA A 26 -2.25 13.30 -18.60
CA ALA A 26 -0.91 12.87 -18.20
C ALA A 26 -0.17 13.86 -17.26
N SER A 27 -0.80 14.95 -16.85
CA SER A 27 -0.23 15.88 -15.85
C SER A 27 -0.02 15.16 -14.51
N ALA A 28 1.13 15.38 -13.87
CA ALA A 28 1.42 14.86 -12.52
C ALA A 28 0.43 15.37 -11.44
N TYR A 29 -0.34 16.41 -11.76
CA TYR A 29 -1.37 17.02 -10.91
C TYR A 29 -2.78 16.64 -11.35
N TYR A 30 -2.95 15.88 -12.44
CA TYR A 30 -4.23 15.34 -12.87
C TYR A 30 -4.63 14.21 -11.92
N ARG A 31 -5.35 14.57 -10.84
CA ARG A 31 -6.03 13.60 -9.98
C ARG A 31 -7.32 13.19 -10.68
N ASP A 32 -7.22 12.13 -11.46
CA ASP A 32 -8.38 11.45 -12.00
C ASP A 32 -9.24 10.97 -10.80
N ASP A 33 -10.55 11.22 -10.78
CA ASP A 33 -11.45 10.76 -9.70
C ASP A 33 -11.37 9.23 -9.47
N VAL A 34 -10.91 8.50 -10.50
CA VAL A 34 -10.57 7.08 -10.48
C VAL A 34 -9.47 6.74 -9.45
N THR A 35 -8.51 7.64 -9.23
CA THR A 35 -7.41 7.43 -8.26
C THR A 35 -7.91 7.47 -6.82
N VAL A 36 -8.81 8.42 -6.50
CA VAL A 36 -9.45 8.52 -5.18
C VAL A 36 -10.27 7.26 -4.88
N SER A 37 -11.02 6.77 -5.87
CA SER A 37 -11.82 5.54 -5.73
C SER A 37 -10.98 4.30 -5.42
N ARG A 38 -9.78 4.18 -6.02
CA ARG A 38 -8.86 3.06 -5.77
C ARG A 38 -8.32 3.06 -4.34
N ASP A 39 -7.91 4.22 -3.83
CA ASP A 39 -7.35 4.33 -2.48
C ASP A 39 -8.37 3.92 -1.40
N GLU A 40 -9.62 4.38 -1.52
CA GLU A 40 -10.72 3.98 -0.61
C GLU A 40 -11.03 2.48 -0.68
N GLN A 41 -10.96 1.88 -1.87
CA GLN A 41 -11.17 0.45 -2.05
C GLN A 41 -10.05 -0.37 -1.39
N TYR A 42 -8.79 0.05 -1.54
CA TYR A 42 -7.66 -0.60 -0.90
C TYR A 42 -7.70 -0.46 0.62
N ASP A 43 -8.14 0.67 1.15
CA ASP A 43 -8.24 0.89 2.59
C ASP A 43 -9.33 0.03 3.23
N ARG A 44 -10.50 -0.08 2.59
CA ARG A 44 -11.56 -1.02 3.01
C ARG A 44 -11.07 -2.47 2.98
N PHE A 45 -10.39 -2.86 1.91
CA PHE A 45 -9.81 -4.19 1.79
C PHE A 45 -8.77 -4.48 2.89
N ARG A 46 -7.86 -3.53 3.15
CA ARG A 46 -6.83 -3.63 4.20
C ARG A 46 -7.46 -3.72 5.60
N ALA A 47 -8.48 -2.91 5.89
CA ALA A 47 -9.20 -2.96 7.15
C ALA A 47 -9.85 -4.32 7.37
N ARG A 48 -10.53 -4.85 6.35
CA ARG A 48 -11.14 -6.18 6.38
C ARG A 48 -10.10 -7.28 6.57
N LEU A 49 -8.98 -7.22 5.85
CA LEU A 49 -7.89 -8.19 5.99
C LEU A 49 -7.29 -8.15 7.41
N LYS A 50 -7.03 -6.96 7.96
CA LYS A 50 -6.55 -6.79 9.35
C LYS A 50 -7.52 -7.40 10.35
N TRP A 51 -8.82 -7.19 10.18
CA TRP A 51 -9.85 -7.77 11.04
C TRP A 51 -9.84 -9.30 11.02
N HIS A 52 -9.78 -9.92 9.83
CA HIS A 52 -9.73 -11.38 9.71
C HIS A 52 -8.42 -11.97 10.27
N ILE A 53 -7.27 -11.30 10.08
CA ILE A 53 -6.01 -11.70 10.70
C ILE A 53 -6.13 -11.70 12.24
N ALA A 54 -6.81 -10.71 12.80
CA ALA A 54 -6.99 -10.59 14.24
C ALA A 54 -7.95 -11.66 14.81
N ARG A 55 -9.03 -11.99 14.11
CA ARG A 55 -10.13 -12.79 14.67
C ARG A 55 -10.22 -14.24 14.19
N SER A 56 -9.70 -14.54 13.00
CA SER A 56 -9.93 -15.84 12.35
C SER A 56 -8.71 -16.77 12.31
N LEU A 57 -7.52 -16.26 12.64
CA LEU A 57 -6.27 -17.03 12.69
C LEU A 57 -5.94 -17.49 14.11
N SER A 58 -5.33 -18.68 14.22
CA SER A 58 -4.79 -19.14 15.50
C SER A 58 -3.62 -18.26 15.98
N PRO A 59 -3.27 -18.26 17.27
CA PRO A 59 -2.17 -17.44 17.80
C PRO A 59 -0.85 -17.63 17.04
N ARG A 60 -0.49 -18.89 16.73
CA ARG A 60 0.74 -19.21 15.97
C ARG A 60 0.66 -18.76 14.52
N GLN A 61 -0.49 -18.93 13.86
CA GLN A 61 -0.69 -18.42 12.51
C GLN A 61 -0.59 -16.89 12.46
N LYS A 62 -1.17 -16.20 13.44
CA LYS A 62 -1.10 -14.74 13.58
C LYS A 62 0.34 -14.27 13.72
N GLN A 63 1.12 -14.86 14.63
CA GLN A 63 2.55 -14.54 14.80
C GLN A 63 3.33 -14.68 13.49
N VAL A 64 3.17 -15.80 12.78
CA VAL A 64 3.85 -16.06 11.50
C VAL A 64 3.44 -15.04 10.43
N VAL A 65 2.14 -14.76 10.29
CA VAL A 65 1.65 -13.79 9.29
C VAL A 65 2.10 -12.38 9.63
N THR A 66 2.06 -11.96 10.89
CA THR A 66 2.53 -10.63 11.32
C THR A 66 4.00 -10.42 11.00
N LEU A 67 4.87 -11.41 11.29
CA LEU A 67 6.29 -11.30 10.96
C LEU A 67 6.53 -11.32 9.45
N PHE A 68 5.75 -12.12 8.71
CA PHE A 68 5.81 -12.15 7.25
C PHE A 68 5.40 -10.79 6.63
N LEU A 69 4.34 -10.16 7.14
CA LEU A 69 3.92 -8.82 6.71
C LEU A 69 4.94 -7.73 7.05
N ARG A 70 5.81 -7.96 8.05
CA ARG A 70 6.97 -7.11 8.36
C ARG A 70 8.19 -7.40 7.47
N GLY A 71 8.04 -8.23 6.43
CA GLY A 71 9.11 -8.55 5.47
C GLY A 71 10.08 -9.64 5.92
N LYS A 72 9.83 -10.33 7.03
CA LYS A 72 10.72 -11.41 7.50
C LYS A 72 10.62 -12.65 6.59
N LYS A 73 11.77 -13.25 6.30
CA LYS A 73 11.89 -14.52 5.59
C LYS A 73 11.56 -15.68 6.53
N GLN A 74 11.13 -16.82 5.99
CA GLN A 74 10.70 -17.97 6.79
C GLN A 74 11.78 -18.49 7.77
N ARG A 75 13.06 -18.44 7.36
CA ARG A 75 14.20 -18.82 8.23
C ARG A 75 14.33 -17.89 9.44
N GLU A 76 14.14 -16.59 9.24
CA GLU A 76 14.18 -15.60 10.33
C GLU A 76 12.99 -15.77 11.26
N ILE A 77 11.80 -16.01 10.71
CA ILE A 77 10.59 -16.28 11.50
C ILE A 77 10.76 -17.54 12.35
N ALA A 78 11.35 -18.59 11.77
CA ALA A 78 11.67 -19.83 12.47
C ALA A 78 12.60 -19.58 13.67
N ALA A 79 13.67 -18.80 13.46
CA ALA A 79 14.58 -18.40 14.54
C ALA A 79 13.88 -17.57 15.62
N ILE A 80 13.05 -16.59 15.25
CA ILE A 80 12.31 -15.72 16.19
C ILE A 80 11.31 -16.52 17.04
N LEU A 81 10.64 -17.50 16.43
CA LEU A 81 9.56 -18.25 17.09
C LEU A 81 10.03 -19.56 17.75
N GLY A 82 11.31 -19.92 17.61
CA GLY A 82 11.87 -21.17 18.14
C GLY A 82 11.27 -22.43 17.51
N ILE A 83 10.95 -22.38 16.21
CA ILE A 83 10.34 -23.50 15.47
C ILE A 83 11.11 -23.77 14.17
N THR A 84 10.85 -24.90 13.53
CA THR A 84 11.50 -25.22 12.24
C THR A 84 10.90 -24.38 11.10
N GLN A 85 11.71 -24.17 10.05
CA GLN A 85 11.26 -23.50 8.83
C GLN A 85 10.05 -24.21 8.18
N GLN A 86 10.00 -25.55 8.26
CA GLN A 86 8.88 -26.34 7.75
C GLN A 86 7.57 -26.01 8.49
N VAL A 87 7.63 -25.86 9.82
CA VAL A 87 6.46 -25.48 10.62
C VAL A 87 5.99 -24.07 10.27
N VAL A 88 6.91 -23.13 10.05
CA VAL A 88 6.56 -21.77 9.54
C VAL A 88 5.84 -21.85 8.19
N SER A 89 6.34 -22.68 7.26
CA SER A 89 5.72 -22.88 5.94
C SER A 89 4.30 -23.42 6.06
N ILE A 90 4.07 -24.41 6.94
CA ILE A 90 2.74 -24.97 7.23
C ILE A 90 1.81 -23.90 7.80
N TYR A 91 2.24 -23.15 8.81
CA TYR A 91 1.41 -22.10 9.41
C TYR A 91 1.09 -20.98 8.42
N LYS A 92 2.06 -20.55 7.62
CA LYS A 92 1.87 -19.56 6.56
C LYS A 92 0.84 -20.05 5.54
N ARG A 93 0.98 -21.27 5.03
CA ARG A 93 0.06 -21.87 4.05
C ARG A 93 -1.37 -21.94 4.61
N ARG A 94 -1.53 -22.47 5.82
CA ARG A 94 -2.85 -22.58 6.48
C ARG A 94 -3.49 -21.22 6.70
N ALA A 95 -2.70 -20.23 7.15
CA ALA A 95 -3.21 -18.88 7.37
C ALA A 95 -3.67 -18.21 6.07
N ILE A 96 -2.87 -18.29 5.00
CA ILE A 96 -3.23 -17.73 3.68
C ILE A 96 -4.49 -18.39 3.13
N ASN A 97 -4.59 -19.72 3.19
CA ASN A 97 -5.77 -20.43 2.71
C ASN A 97 -7.03 -19.99 3.46
N ARG A 98 -6.94 -19.81 4.78
CA ARG A 98 -8.07 -19.36 5.60
C ARG A 98 -8.47 -17.92 5.27
N LEU A 99 -7.50 -17.01 5.15
CA LEU A 99 -7.77 -15.62 4.75
C LEU A 99 -8.36 -15.53 3.34
N ARG A 100 -7.88 -16.35 2.39
CA ARG A 100 -8.39 -16.35 1.01
C ARG A 100 -9.87 -16.71 0.94
N VAL A 101 -10.31 -17.67 1.74
CA VAL A 101 -11.74 -18.05 1.80
C VAL A 101 -12.56 -16.90 2.38
N LEU A 102 -12.11 -16.31 3.49
CA LEU A 102 -12.84 -15.28 4.24
C LEU A 102 -12.93 -13.91 3.55
N VAL A 103 -11.93 -13.58 2.72
CA VAL A 103 -11.90 -12.31 1.99
C VAL A 103 -12.70 -12.40 0.69
N LYS A 104 -12.90 -13.61 0.14
CA LYS A 104 -13.74 -13.84 -1.04
C LYS A 104 -15.23 -14.00 -0.73
N SER A 105 -15.57 -14.40 0.50
CA SER A 105 -16.96 -14.43 0.98
C SER A 105 -17.45 -13.03 1.34
#